data_AF-A0A1B6ALU1-F1
#
_entry.id   AF-A0A1B6ALU1-F1
#
_cell.length_a   1.000
_cell.length_b   1.000
_cell.length_c   1.000
_cell.angle_alpha   90.00
_cell.angle_beta   90.00
_cell.angle_gamma   90.00
#
_symmetry.space_group_name_H-M   'P 1'
#
loop_
_entity.id
_entity.type
_entity.pdbx_description
1 polymer ?
#
loop_
_entity_poly.entity_id
_entity_poly.type
_entity_poly.pdbx_seq_one_letter_code
_entity_poly.pdbx_strand_id
1 'polypeptide(L)'
;MRGHPSASLSRGVSPKNHDRRSARERLQAQRAKEHARSRRRRQAVVAGSVLAVLGAAGGLAVWAATAGSGGSSSDNETARPRQATGGDRPAVPVGAPDAPSTLTVWEDFRCPACQQFEVGFRPVIHELEDAGHLKAEYHLVTIIDGNTGGQGSLNAANAALCAQDAGRFREYHDVLYSNQPKDELDDKFADKQHLIKLAGKVKGLVTPAFTQCVNDGRYNGFVRKSSEAFSRSGYGGTPTVLLNGKNLAKEKNGHFTPKDLRKAVLAASKGKQPGKVPTTGTSTAPSTTPGTAPSTGASHRTGGSPEDS
;
A
#
# COMPACT_ATOMS: atom_id res chain seq x y z
N MET A 1 18.64 74.98 -45.27
CA MET A 1 18.56 73.57 -44.81
C MET A 1 17.51 73.50 -43.70
N ARG A 2 16.48 72.68 -43.88
CA ARG A 2 15.28 72.62 -43.02
C ARG A 2 15.59 71.86 -41.72
N GLY A 3 15.37 72.47 -40.57
CA GLY A 3 15.38 71.82 -39.26
C GLY A 3 13.95 71.63 -38.76
N HIS A 4 13.55 70.38 -38.48
CA HIS A 4 12.24 70.03 -37.93
C HIS A 4 12.18 70.31 -36.41
N PRO A 5 11.07 70.83 -35.86
CA PRO A 5 10.80 70.74 -34.44
C PRO A 5 10.19 69.37 -34.09
N SER A 6 10.79 68.69 -33.10
CA SER A 6 10.28 67.42 -32.55
C SER A 6 9.11 67.68 -31.59
N ALA A 7 7.99 67.01 -31.84
CA ALA A 7 6.84 66.98 -30.94
C ALA A 7 7.09 66.03 -29.77
N SER A 8 7.00 66.53 -28.54
CA SER A 8 6.97 65.73 -27.31
C SER A 8 5.55 65.25 -27.04
N LEU A 9 5.30 63.95 -27.17
CA LEU A 9 4.05 63.28 -26.79
C LEU A 9 4.19 62.74 -25.36
N SER A 10 3.74 63.52 -24.37
CA SER A 10 3.45 63.00 -23.03
C SER A 10 2.25 62.05 -23.10
N ARG A 11 2.51 60.73 -23.04
CA ARG A 11 1.47 59.71 -22.84
C ARG A 11 0.93 59.79 -21.42
N GLY A 12 -0.27 60.34 -21.27
CA GLY A 12 -1.07 60.21 -20.05
C GLY A 12 -1.40 58.74 -19.78
N VAL A 13 -1.02 58.25 -18.60
CA VAL A 13 -1.46 56.95 -18.09
C VAL A 13 -2.94 57.04 -17.76
N SER A 14 -3.78 56.41 -18.59
CA SER A 14 -5.23 56.40 -18.43
C SER A 14 -5.65 55.65 -17.15
N PRO A 15 -6.46 56.25 -16.25
CA PRO A 15 -6.81 55.69 -14.94
C PRO A 15 -7.55 54.33 -15.00
N LYS A 16 -8.19 54.02 -16.14
CA LYS A 16 -8.92 52.75 -16.36
C LYS A 16 -8.06 51.47 -16.28
N ASN A 17 -6.74 51.57 -16.49
CA ASN A 17 -5.85 50.41 -16.49
C ASN A 17 -5.33 50.04 -15.09
N HIS A 18 -5.41 50.93 -14.10
CA HIS A 18 -5.06 50.63 -12.71
C HIS A 18 -6.19 49.87 -12.00
N ASP A 19 -7.45 50.23 -12.26
CA ASP A 19 -8.62 49.56 -11.65
C ASP A 19 -8.80 48.12 -12.13
N ARG A 20 -8.46 47.82 -13.39
CA ARG A 20 -8.53 46.45 -13.92
C ARG A 20 -7.42 45.54 -13.37
N ARG A 21 -6.24 46.10 -13.07
CA ARG A 21 -5.15 45.36 -12.40
C ARG A 21 -5.49 45.11 -10.94
N SER A 22 -5.97 46.11 -10.22
CA SER A 22 -6.39 45.97 -8.82
C SER A 22 -7.58 45.02 -8.65
N ALA A 23 -8.52 44.98 -9.59
CA ALA A 23 -9.62 44.02 -9.59
C ALA A 23 -9.15 42.57 -9.81
N ARG A 24 -8.18 42.34 -10.72
CA ARG A 24 -7.60 41.01 -10.97
C ARG A 24 -6.77 40.52 -9.78
N GLU A 25 -5.99 41.40 -9.16
CA GLU A 25 -5.22 41.10 -7.95
C GLU A 25 -6.13 40.75 -6.77
N ARG A 26 -7.25 41.47 -6.58
CA ARG A 26 -8.25 41.14 -5.57
C ARG A 26 -8.90 39.78 -5.79
N LEU A 27 -9.24 39.44 -7.05
CA LEU A 27 -9.78 38.12 -7.40
C LEU A 27 -8.77 36.99 -7.20
N GLN A 28 -7.49 37.20 -7.53
CA GLN A 28 -6.43 36.23 -7.28
C GLN A 28 -6.14 36.05 -5.78
N ALA A 29 -6.13 37.15 -5.02
CA ALA A 29 -5.99 37.11 -3.56
C ALA A 29 -7.18 36.43 -2.87
N GLN A 30 -8.41 36.63 -3.38
CA GLN A 30 -9.61 35.92 -2.90
C GLN A 30 -9.53 34.43 -3.21
N ARG A 31 -9.20 34.03 -4.44
CA ARG A 31 -9.01 32.62 -4.81
C ARG A 31 -7.89 31.96 -4.00
N ALA A 32 -6.78 32.65 -3.76
CA ALA A 32 -5.69 32.15 -2.92
C ALA A 32 -6.14 31.94 -1.46
N LYS A 33 -6.95 32.85 -0.91
CA LYS A 33 -7.55 32.71 0.43
C LYS A 33 -8.56 31.55 0.49
N GLU A 34 -9.36 31.35 -0.56
CA GLU A 34 -10.30 30.22 -0.67
C GLU A 34 -9.58 28.87 -0.82
N HIS A 35 -8.51 28.80 -1.62
CA HIS A 35 -7.66 27.61 -1.73
C HIS A 35 -6.89 27.32 -0.43
N ALA A 36 -6.43 28.34 0.30
CA ALA A 36 -5.82 28.17 1.61
C ALA A 36 -6.83 27.69 2.66
N ARG A 37 -8.06 28.21 2.63
CA ARG A 37 -9.16 27.81 3.53
C ARG A 37 -9.65 26.40 3.22
N SER A 38 -9.71 25.98 1.95
CA SER A 38 -10.08 24.61 1.57
C SER A 38 -8.99 23.59 1.91
N ARG A 39 -7.69 23.94 1.79
CA ARG A 39 -6.58 23.12 2.30
C ARG A 39 -6.63 22.98 3.82
N ARG A 40 -6.81 24.09 4.55
CA ARG A 40 -6.94 24.06 6.03
C ARG A 40 -8.20 23.29 6.47
N ARG A 41 -9.31 23.40 5.74
CA ARG A 41 -10.54 22.65 6.03
C ARG A 41 -10.40 21.16 5.70
N ARG A 42 -9.70 20.78 4.61
CA ARG A 42 -9.34 19.38 4.34
C ARG A 42 -8.41 18.83 5.42
N GLN A 43 -7.40 19.59 5.84
CA GLN A 43 -6.50 19.21 6.93
C GLN A 43 -7.23 19.11 8.28
N ALA A 44 -8.19 19.99 8.56
CA ALA A 44 -9.01 19.95 9.77
C ALA A 44 -10.06 18.82 9.74
N VAL A 45 -10.59 18.47 8.56
CA VAL A 45 -11.44 17.29 8.38
C VAL A 45 -10.62 16.01 8.54
N VAL A 46 -9.39 15.94 8.02
CA VAL A 46 -8.45 14.82 8.22
C VAL A 46 -8.00 14.70 9.69
N ALA A 47 -7.86 15.82 10.41
CA ALA A 47 -7.54 15.82 11.84
C ALA A 47 -8.78 15.55 12.74
N GLY A 48 -9.98 15.82 12.25
CA GLY A 48 -11.24 15.65 12.97
C GLY A 48 -11.92 14.29 12.75
N SER A 49 -11.71 13.63 11.61
CA SER A 49 -12.32 12.33 11.28
C SER A 49 -11.78 11.18 12.13
N VAL A 50 -10.54 11.29 12.62
CA VAL A 50 -9.94 10.31 13.54
C VAL A 50 -10.61 10.35 14.93
N LEU A 51 -11.16 11.50 15.34
CA LEU A 51 -11.78 11.65 16.66
C LEU A 51 -13.22 11.10 16.74
N ALA A 52 -13.95 11.04 15.63
CA ALA A 52 -15.37 10.64 15.65
C ALA A 52 -15.57 9.12 15.58
N VAL A 53 -14.66 8.37 14.94
CA VAL A 53 -14.81 6.91 14.77
C VAL A 53 -14.34 6.14 16.02
N LEU A 54 -13.49 6.74 16.86
CA LEU A 54 -13.00 6.11 18.10
C LEU A 54 -13.97 6.23 19.29
N GLY A 55 -15.09 6.95 19.14
CA GLY A 55 -16.06 7.23 20.21
C GLY A 55 -17.33 6.37 20.23
N ALA A 56 -17.55 5.52 19.24
CA ALA A 56 -18.79 4.74 19.11
C ALA A 56 -18.49 3.26 18.81
N ALA A 57 -17.99 2.53 19.80
CA ALA A 57 -17.94 1.06 19.76
C ALA A 57 -18.33 0.52 21.14
N GLY A 58 -19.64 0.50 21.39
CA GLY A 58 -20.26 -0.18 22.52
C GLY A 58 -21.49 -0.94 22.04
N GLY A 59 -21.40 -2.29 22.04
CA GLY A 59 -22.48 -3.24 21.70
C GLY A 59 -22.80 -3.31 20.21
N LEU A 60 -22.91 -4.47 19.55
CA LEU A 60 -23.41 -5.76 20.01
C LEU A 60 -22.67 -6.90 19.30
N ALA A 61 -22.35 -7.93 20.09
CA ALA A 61 -22.02 -9.25 19.60
C ALA A 61 -23.29 -10.00 19.15
N VAL A 62 -23.05 -11.05 18.36
CA VAL A 62 -23.96 -12.12 17.91
C VAL A 62 -24.66 -11.85 16.57
N TRP A 63 -23.98 -12.24 15.49
CA TRP A 63 -24.57 -13.24 14.60
C TRP A 63 -23.49 -14.13 13.99
N ALA A 64 -23.52 -15.40 14.36
CA ALA A 64 -22.74 -16.47 13.76
C ALA A 64 -23.69 -17.41 13.01
N ALA A 65 -23.14 -18.06 11.99
CA ALA A 65 -23.71 -19.17 11.21
C ALA A 65 -24.80 -18.78 10.19
N THR A 66 -24.36 -18.44 8.97
CA THR A 66 -24.48 -19.29 7.76
C THR A 66 -24.17 -18.44 6.53
N ALA A 67 -22.94 -18.51 6.01
CA ALA A 67 -22.65 -18.03 4.66
C ALA A 67 -21.41 -18.72 4.09
N GLY A 68 -21.61 -19.55 3.06
CA GLY A 68 -20.60 -19.84 2.05
C GLY A 68 -19.73 -21.07 2.25
N SER A 69 -20.34 -22.27 2.14
CA SER A 69 -19.61 -23.45 1.69
C SER A 69 -19.25 -23.28 0.21
N GLY A 70 -18.02 -22.83 -0.05
CA GLY A 70 -17.43 -22.73 -1.38
C GLY A 70 -15.99 -23.24 -1.36
N GLY A 71 -15.82 -24.49 -1.80
CA GLY A 71 -14.58 -25.25 -2.04
C GLY A 71 -13.27 -24.69 -1.49
N SER A 72 -12.77 -25.24 -0.38
CA SER A 72 -11.39 -25.06 0.04
C SER A 72 -10.62 -26.37 -0.13
N SER A 73 -9.68 -26.37 -1.07
CA SER A 73 -8.54 -27.27 -1.05
C SER A 73 -7.78 -27.01 0.25
N SER A 74 -7.52 -28.08 1.01
CA SER A 74 -6.88 -28.08 2.33
C SER A 74 -5.51 -27.38 2.40
N ASP A 75 -4.88 -27.10 1.28
CA ASP A 75 -3.53 -26.53 1.20
C ASP A 75 -3.47 -25.01 1.46
N ASN A 76 -4.61 -24.31 1.33
CA ASN A 76 -4.68 -22.84 1.46
C ASN A 76 -4.70 -22.37 2.93
N GLU A 77 -5.15 -23.22 3.85
CA GLU A 77 -5.19 -22.92 5.29
C GLU A 77 -3.79 -22.73 5.90
N THR A 78 -2.77 -23.38 5.30
CA THR A 78 -1.39 -23.43 5.79
C THR A 78 -0.40 -22.57 5.00
N ALA A 79 -0.80 -22.02 3.86
CA ALA A 79 0.07 -21.21 3.02
C ALA A 79 0.53 -19.93 3.74
N ARG A 80 1.84 -19.65 3.67
CA ARG A 80 2.46 -18.47 4.29
C ARG A 80 3.26 -17.67 3.26
N PRO A 81 3.08 -16.34 3.19
CA PRO A 81 3.83 -15.49 2.27
C PRO A 81 5.32 -15.46 2.62
N ARG A 82 6.17 -15.17 1.64
CA ARG A 82 7.62 -15.02 1.84
C ARG A 82 7.91 -14.00 2.94
N GLN A 83 8.80 -14.36 3.89
CA GLN A 83 9.23 -13.49 5.01
C GLN A 83 8.12 -13.01 5.96
N ALA A 84 6.85 -13.35 5.75
CA ALA A 84 5.78 -13.07 6.70
C ALA A 84 6.09 -13.74 8.05
N THR A 85 5.70 -13.15 9.17
CA THR A 85 5.71 -13.82 10.47
C THR A 85 4.43 -14.65 10.58
N GLY A 86 4.57 -15.91 11.02
CA GLY A 86 3.45 -16.83 11.25
C GLY A 86 3.10 -16.92 12.75
N GLY A 87 2.23 -17.87 13.10
CA GLY A 87 1.81 -18.12 14.48
C GLY A 87 0.53 -17.36 14.85
N ASP A 88 0.36 -17.04 16.13
CA ASP A 88 -0.91 -16.53 16.68
C ASP A 88 -1.27 -15.11 16.22
N ARG A 89 -0.30 -14.36 15.68
CA ARG A 89 -0.49 -13.01 15.12
C ARG A 89 0.24 -12.87 13.79
N PRO A 90 -0.31 -13.40 12.69
CA PRO A 90 0.33 -13.34 11.37
C PRO A 90 0.57 -11.90 10.91
N ALA A 91 1.77 -11.61 10.37
CA ALA A 91 2.11 -10.26 9.89
C ALA A 91 3.03 -10.29 8.67
N VAL A 92 3.07 -9.19 7.91
CA VAL A 92 4.06 -8.94 6.86
C VAL A 92 5.06 -7.89 7.35
N PRO A 93 6.35 -8.25 7.51
CA PRO A 93 7.37 -7.29 7.87
C PRO A 93 7.84 -6.49 6.64
N VAL A 94 8.07 -5.19 6.83
CA VAL A 94 8.69 -4.28 5.86
C VAL A 94 9.81 -3.50 6.56
N GLY A 95 10.94 -3.30 5.87
CA GLY A 95 12.13 -2.67 6.42
C GLY A 95 13.15 -3.68 6.97
N ALA A 96 14.15 -3.17 7.70
CA ALA A 96 15.23 -4.00 8.22
C ALA A 96 14.75 -4.89 9.39
N PRO A 97 15.00 -6.22 9.38
CA PRO A 97 14.51 -7.12 10.43
C PRO A 97 15.05 -6.79 11.83
N ASP A 98 16.23 -6.19 11.89
CA ASP A 98 16.97 -5.76 13.07
C ASP A 98 16.83 -4.25 13.36
N ALA A 99 15.86 -3.56 12.73
CA ALA A 99 15.61 -2.16 12.99
C ALA A 99 15.33 -1.89 14.50
N PRO A 100 15.88 -0.81 15.08
CA PRO A 100 15.72 -0.49 16.50
C PRO A 100 14.28 -0.28 16.98
N SER A 101 13.36 0.06 16.07
CA SER A 101 11.94 0.28 16.37
C SER A 101 11.06 -0.60 15.49
N THR A 102 9.94 -1.07 16.06
CA THR A 102 8.90 -1.80 15.35
C THR A 102 7.59 -1.00 15.36
N LEU A 103 7.00 -0.80 14.18
CA LEU A 103 5.66 -0.25 14.01
C LEU A 103 4.68 -1.38 13.67
N THR A 104 3.84 -1.75 14.62
CA THR A 104 2.76 -2.72 14.36
C THR A 104 1.56 -1.97 13.82
N VAL A 105 1.03 -2.41 12.68
CA VAL A 105 -0.14 -1.80 12.02
C VAL A 105 -1.18 -2.88 11.77
N TRP A 106 -2.31 -2.80 12.47
CA TRP A 106 -3.50 -3.59 12.14
C TRP A 106 -4.39 -2.77 11.22
N GLU A 107 -4.70 -3.30 10.05
CA GLU A 107 -5.36 -2.53 8.99
C GLU A 107 -6.20 -3.37 8.04
N ASP A 108 -7.15 -2.71 7.38
CA ASP A 108 -8.07 -3.29 6.41
C ASP A 108 -8.06 -2.42 5.14
N PHE A 109 -7.85 -3.04 3.98
CA PHE A 109 -7.73 -2.34 2.70
C PHE A 109 -9.02 -1.66 2.21
N ARG A 110 -10.18 -1.93 2.81
CA ARG A 110 -11.43 -1.19 2.57
C ARG A 110 -11.68 -0.08 3.60
N CYS A 111 -10.95 -0.04 4.71
CA CYS A 111 -11.17 0.91 5.78
C CYS A 111 -10.71 2.34 5.41
N PRO A 112 -11.60 3.35 5.42
CA PRO A 112 -11.23 4.73 5.10
C PRO A 112 -10.24 5.35 6.09
N ALA A 113 -10.32 4.99 7.37
CA ALA A 113 -9.37 5.46 8.38
C ALA A 113 -7.96 4.88 8.17
N CYS A 114 -7.86 3.63 7.68
CA CYS A 114 -6.58 3.04 7.31
C CYS A 114 -5.96 3.78 6.13
N GLN A 115 -6.76 4.10 5.09
CA GLN A 115 -6.28 4.92 3.97
C GLN A 115 -5.77 6.28 4.44
N GLN A 116 -6.49 6.95 5.34
CA GLN A 116 -6.06 8.26 5.86
C GLN A 116 -4.72 8.16 6.60
N PHE A 117 -4.55 7.15 7.44
CA PHE A 117 -3.29 6.86 8.12
C PHE A 117 -2.17 6.61 7.10
N GLU A 118 -2.37 5.67 6.19
CA GLU A 118 -1.35 5.27 5.24
C GLU A 118 -0.95 6.42 4.31
N VAL A 119 -1.90 7.16 3.74
CA VAL A 119 -1.57 8.33 2.90
C VAL A 119 -0.85 9.42 3.70
N GLY A 120 -1.19 9.59 4.98
CA GLY A 120 -0.61 10.63 5.84
C GLY A 120 0.78 10.29 6.41
N PHE A 121 1.02 9.02 6.74
CA PHE A 121 2.22 8.57 7.47
C PHE A 121 3.24 7.86 6.60
N ARG A 122 2.82 7.25 5.48
CA ARG A 122 3.71 6.50 4.61
C ARG A 122 5.00 7.23 4.23
N PRO A 123 5.03 8.54 3.87
CA PRO A 123 6.29 9.20 3.54
C PRO A 123 7.33 9.12 4.66
N VAL A 124 6.91 9.24 5.92
CA VAL A 124 7.84 9.15 7.06
C VAL A 124 8.14 7.71 7.44
N ILE A 125 7.18 6.79 7.31
CA ILE A 125 7.41 5.35 7.53
C ILE A 125 8.48 4.86 6.55
N HIS A 126 8.28 5.13 5.27
CA HIS A 126 9.19 4.81 4.18
C HIS A 126 10.60 5.31 4.43
N GLU A 127 10.75 6.59 4.77
CA GLU A 127 12.06 7.16 5.05
C GLU A 127 12.76 6.46 6.22
N LEU A 128 12.03 6.11 7.28
CA LEU A 128 12.60 5.46 8.47
C LEU A 128 12.91 3.98 8.22
N GLU A 129 12.14 3.29 7.39
CA GLU A 129 12.41 1.93 6.94
C GLU A 129 13.67 1.89 6.06
N ASP A 130 13.75 2.80 5.09
CA ASP A 130 14.89 2.92 4.16
C ASP A 130 16.18 3.29 4.90
N ALA A 131 16.07 4.09 5.97
CA ALA A 131 17.18 4.41 6.85
C ALA A 131 17.53 3.30 7.86
N GLY A 132 16.78 2.18 7.90
CA GLY A 132 17.00 1.07 8.83
C GLY A 132 16.60 1.36 10.28
N HIS A 133 15.90 2.46 10.55
CA HIS A 133 15.47 2.83 11.90
C HIS A 133 14.14 2.19 12.31
N LEU A 134 13.33 1.81 11.32
CA LEU A 134 12.00 1.26 11.53
C LEU A 134 11.81 -0.04 10.75
N LYS A 135 11.13 -0.98 11.38
CA LYS A 135 10.48 -2.12 10.73
C LYS A 135 8.99 -2.00 10.94
N ALA A 136 8.19 -2.00 9.87
CA ALA A 136 6.74 -2.14 10.01
C ALA A 136 6.35 -3.63 10.05
N GLU A 137 5.33 -3.96 10.83
CA GLU A 137 4.67 -5.26 10.85
C GLU A 137 3.19 -5.05 10.54
N TYR A 138 2.80 -5.34 9.30
CA TYR A 138 1.44 -5.18 8.81
C TYR A 138 0.61 -6.43 9.09
N HIS A 139 -0.42 -6.29 9.90
CA HIS A 139 -1.41 -7.30 10.19
C HIS A 139 -2.70 -6.98 9.43
N LEU A 140 -2.94 -7.71 8.36
CA LEU A 140 -4.06 -7.47 7.46
C LEU A 140 -5.32 -8.15 8.00
N VAL A 141 -6.42 -7.40 8.10
CA VAL A 141 -7.70 -7.88 8.63
C VAL A 141 -8.85 -7.61 7.66
N THR A 142 -10.00 -8.22 7.92
CA THR A 142 -11.21 -8.13 7.08
C THR A 142 -12.44 -7.66 7.88
N ILE A 143 -12.26 -6.61 8.67
CA ILE A 143 -13.33 -6.05 9.52
C ILE A 143 -14.45 -5.49 8.66
N ILE A 144 -14.13 -4.81 7.56
CA ILE A 144 -15.15 -4.17 6.71
C ILE A 144 -16.00 -5.24 6.00
N ASP A 145 -15.38 -6.31 5.49
CA ASP A 145 -16.12 -7.45 4.94
C ASP A 145 -17.09 -8.06 5.98
N GLY A 146 -16.68 -8.16 7.26
CA GLY A 146 -17.52 -8.67 8.34
C GLY A 146 -18.68 -7.74 8.72
N ASN A 147 -18.47 -6.42 8.64
CA ASN A 147 -19.47 -5.41 9.03
C ASN A 147 -20.47 -5.08 7.91
N THR A 148 -20.01 -5.08 6.66
CA THR A 148 -20.77 -4.56 5.51
C THR A 148 -21.06 -5.62 4.45
N GLY A 149 -20.54 -6.84 4.63
CA GLY A 149 -20.53 -7.87 3.60
C GLY A 149 -19.46 -7.61 2.54
N GLY A 150 -19.37 -8.53 1.57
CA GLY A 150 -18.38 -8.45 0.49
C GLY A 150 -17.13 -9.29 0.73
N GLN A 151 -16.15 -9.15 -0.17
CA GLN A 151 -14.88 -9.89 -0.14
C GLN A 151 -13.67 -9.01 -0.46
N GLY A 152 -13.84 -7.69 -0.61
CA GLY A 152 -12.77 -6.83 -1.04
C GLY A 152 -11.65 -6.66 -0.03
N SER A 153 -11.92 -6.71 1.28
CA SER A 153 -10.84 -6.69 2.27
C SER A 153 -10.01 -7.96 2.15
N LEU A 154 -10.66 -9.13 2.09
CA LEU A 154 -10.00 -10.42 1.95
C LEU A 154 -9.18 -10.52 0.65
N ASN A 155 -9.79 -10.17 -0.49
CA ASN A 155 -9.15 -10.28 -1.79
C ASN A 155 -7.98 -9.29 -1.94
N ALA A 156 -8.13 -8.05 -1.46
CA ALA A 156 -7.04 -7.06 -1.46
C ALA A 156 -5.89 -7.50 -0.55
N ALA A 157 -6.21 -8.00 0.65
CA ALA A 157 -5.20 -8.53 1.56
C ALA A 157 -4.44 -9.71 0.95
N ASN A 158 -5.15 -10.69 0.38
CA ASN A 158 -4.53 -11.79 -0.35
C ASN A 158 -3.62 -11.29 -1.49
N ALA A 159 -4.07 -10.31 -2.28
CA ALA A 159 -3.26 -9.78 -3.37
C ALA A 159 -2.00 -9.06 -2.87
N ALA A 160 -2.09 -8.31 -1.75
CA ALA A 160 -0.93 -7.73 -1.09
C ALA A 160 0.08 -8.82 -0.66
N LEU A 161 -0.41 -9.91 -0.08
CA LEU A 161 0.41 -11.06 0.31
C LEU A 161 1.05 -11.78 -0.89
N CYS A 162 0.36 -11.89 -2.02
CA CYS A 162 0.95 -12.37 -3.26
C CYS A 162 2.07 -11.44 -3.78
N ALA A 163 1.95 -10.12 -3.57
CA ALA A 163 3.02 -9.18 -3.90
C ALA A 163 4.23 -9.31 -2.96
N GLN A 164 4.01 -9.78 -1.72
CA GLN A 164 5.10 -10.06 -0.79
C GLN A 164 6.02 -11.18 -1.30
N ASP A 165 5.48 -12.22 -1.95
CA ASP A 165 6.31 -13.28 -2.56
C ASP A 165 7.25 -12.74 -3.64
N ALA A 166 6.82 -11.70 -4.35
CA ALA A 166 7.61 -10.99 -5.35
C ALA A 166 8.54 -9.92 -4.74
N GLY A 167 8.53 -9.73 -3.41
CA GLY A 167 9.27 -8.65 -2.75
C GLY A 167 8.79 -7.25 -3.13
N ARG A 168 7.48 -7.11 -3.39
CA ARG A 168 6.81 -5.89 -3.87
C ARG A 168 5.59 -5.51 -3.02
N PHE A 169 5.54 -6.00 -1.78
CA PHE A 169 4.44 -5.71 -0.87
C PHE A 169 4.28 -4.22 -0.63
N ARG A 170 5.36 -3.52 -0.26
CA ARG A 170 5.31 -2.07 0.07
C ARG A 170 4.76 -1.25 -1.08
N GLU A 171 5.26 -1.46 -2.30
CA GLU A 171 4.82 -0.72 -3.48
C GLU A 171 3.36 -1.05 -3.88
N TYR A 172 2.92 -2.29 -3.66
CA TYR A 172 1.56 -2.68 -4.01
C TYR A 172 0.54 -2.29 -2.95
N HIS A 173 0.89 -2.42 -1.67
CA HIS A 173 0.15 -1.87 -0.53
C HIS A 173 -0.13 -0.38 -0.74
N ASP A 174 0.91 0.35 -1.17
CA ASP A 174 0.82 1.75 -1.52
C ASP A 174 -0.22 2.05 -2.59
N VAL A 175 -0.22 1.22 -3.65
CA VAL A 175 -1.12 1.31 -4.78
C VAL A 175 -2.56 0.99 -4.36
N LEU A 176 -2.77 -0.02 -3.53
CA LEU A 176 -4.09 -0.38 -3.03
C LEU A 176 -4.71 0.80 -2.27
N TYR A 177 -4.03 1.37 -1.28
CA TYR A 177 -4.57 2.52 -0.55
C TYR A 177 -4.75 3.78 -1.42
N SER A 178 -3.87 4.00 -2.39
CA SER A 178 -4.01 5.11 -3.34
C SER A 178 -5.20 4.94 -4.30
N ASN A 179 -5.75 3.73 -4.39
CA ASN A 179 -6.87 3.39 -5.28
C ASN A 179 -8.05 2.77 -4.52
N GLN A 180 -8.06 2.87 -3.19
CA GLN A 180 -9.20 2.43 -2.37
C GLN A 180 -10.45 3.19 -2.82
N PRO A 181 -11.59 2.50 -3.02
CA PRO A 181 -12.86 3.14 -3.27
C PRO A 181 -13.17 4.22 -2.23
N LYS A 182 -13.76 5.34 -2.67
CA LYS A 182 -14.08 6.46 -1.77
C LYS A 182 -15.23 6.14 -0.83
N ASP A 183 -16.13 5.28 -1.29
CA ASP A 183 -17.26 4.78 -0.53
C ASP A 183 -16.88 3.38 -0.01
N GLU A 184 -17.01 3.17 1.29
CA GLU A 184 -16.70 1.90 1.94
C GLU A 184 -17.64 0.77 1.46
N LEU A 185 -18.83 1.12 0.98
CA LEU A 185 -19.82 0.19 0.41
C LEU A 185 -19.52 -0.21 -1.04
N ASP A 186 -18.63 0.51 -1.74
CA ASP A 186 -18.15 0.13 -3.07
C ASP A 186 -17.10 -0.99 -2.94
N ASP A 187 -17.55 -2.24 -2.96
CA ASP A 187 -16.71 -3.43 -2.82
C ASP A 187 -15.92 -3.78 -4.10
N LYS A 188 -15.39 -2.76 -4.80
CA LYS A 188 -14.62 -2.93 -6.04
C LYS A 188 -13.40 -3.81 -5.88
N PHE A 189 -12.84 -3.87 -4.68
CA PHE A 189 -11.70 -4.74 -4.36
C PHE A 189 -12.09 -6.22 -4.29
N ALA A 190 -13.38 -6.58 -4.28
CA ALA A 190 -13.78 -7.98 -4.44
C ALA A 190 -13.44 -8.51 -5.84
N ASP A 191 -13.34 -7.65 -6.85
CA ASP A 191 -12.90 -8.05 -8.19
C ASP A 191 -11.37 -8.28 -8.23
N LYS A 192 -10.98 -9.55 -8.24
CA LYS A 192 -9.58 -9.99 -8.36
C LYS A 192 -8.91 -9.46 -9.65
N GLN A 193 -9.65 -9.33 -10.76
CA GLN A 193 -9.09 -8.77 -11.99
C GLN A 193 -8.82 -7.27 -11.85
N HIS A 194 -9.66 -6.55 -11.11
CA HIS A 194 -9.39 -5.18 -10.74
C HIS A 194 -8.10 -5.05 -9.91
N LEU A 195 -7.91 -5.91 -8.91
CA LEU A 195 -6.69 -5.95 -8.10
C LEU A 195 -5.44 -6.25 -8.96
N ILE A 196 -5.50 -7.24 -9.86
CA ILE A 196 -4.42 -7.56 -10.80
C ILE A 196 -4.11 -6.37 -11.72
N LYS A 197 -5.15 -5.66 -12.20
CA LYS A 197 -4.99 -4.45 -13.00
C LYS A 197 -4.28 -3.34 -12.22
N LEU A 198 -4.60 -3.15 -10.94
CA LEU A 198 -3.89 -2.20 -10.08
C LEU A 198 -2.43 -2.60 -9.89
N ALA A 199 -2.13 -3.91 -9.78
CA ALA A 199 -0.76 -4.40 -9.66
C ALA A 199 0.12 -4.03 -10.86
N GLY A 200 -0.47 -3.77 -12.02
CA GLY A 200 0.22 -3.24 -13.20
C GLY A 200 0.89 -1.87 -12.99
N LYS A 201 0.55 -1.14 -11.91
CA LYS A 201 1.23 0.10 -11.52
C LYS A 201 2.59 -0.14 -10.85
N VAL A 202 2.87 -1.38 -10.43
CA VAL A 202 4.14 -1.78 -9.81
C VAL A 202 4.96 -2.55 -10.84
N LYS A 203 6.12 -2.00 -11.22
CA LYS A 203 6.98 -2.59 -12.24
C LYS A 203 7.42 -4.00 -11.83
N GLY A 204 7.15 -4.97 -12.70
CA GLY A 204 7.58 -6.37 -12.53
C GLY A 204 6.73 -7.20 -11.56
N LEU A 205 5.63 -6.67 -11.03
CA LEU A 205 4.76 -7.42 -10.12
C LEU A 205 3.83 -8.40 -10.87
N VAL A 206 3.24 -7.97 -11.97
CA VAL A 206 2.29 -8.79 -12.73
C VAL A 206 3.05 -9.87 -13.50
N THR A 207 3.09 -11.06 -12.91
CA THR A 207 3.67 -12.29 -13.46
C THR A 207 2.62 -13.41 -13.44
N PRO A 208 2.79 -14.50 -14.21
CA PRO A 208 1.89 -15.64 -14.13
C PRO A 208 1.73 -16.18 -12.69
N ALA A 209 2.83 -16.22 -11.93
CA ALA A 209 2.82 -16.65 -10.52
C ALA A 209 1.99 -15.71 -9.63
N PHE A 210 2.15 -14.39 -9.78
CA PHE A 210 1.34 -13.42 -9.05
C PHE A 210 -0.14 -13.54 -9.41
N THR A 211 -0.46 -13.53 -10.70
CA THR A 211 -1.86 -13.63 -11.18
C THR A 211 -2.53 -14.90 -10.68
N GLN A 212 -1.85 -16.04 -10.75
CA GLN A 212 -2.37 -17.30 -10.20
C GLN A 212 -2.55 -17.21 -8.68
N CYS A 213 -1.57 -16.70 -7.93
CA CYS A 213 -1.68 -16.54 -6.48
C CYS A 213 -2.92 -15.70 -6.08
N VAL A 214 -3.18 -14.60 -6.80
CA VAL A 214 -4.36 -13.75 -6.57
C VAL A 214 -5.64 -14.51 -6.88
N ASN A 215 -5.72 -15.15 -8.06
CA ASN A 215 -6.91 -15.89 -8.50
C ASN A 215 -7.25 -17.05 -7.56
N ASP A 216 -6.25 -17.81 -7.12
CA ASP A 216 -6.40 -18.93 -6.19
C ASP A 216 -6.81 -18.49 -4.77
N GLY A 217 -6.65 -17.20 -4.45
CA GLY A 217 -6.84 -16.73 -3.07
C GLY A 217 -5.85 -17.40 -2.11
N ARG A 218 -4.60 -17.63 -2.57
CA ARG A 218 -3.60 -18.50 -1.92
C ARG A 218 -3.31 -18.19 -0.45
N TYR A 219 -3.56 -16.97 -0.01
CA TYR A 219 -3.30 -16.51 1.36
C TYR A 219 -4.57 -16.14 2.13
N ASN A 220 -5.75 -16.55 1.64
CA ASN A 220 -7.01 -16.29 2.33
C ASN A 220 -7.00 -16.89 3.75
N GLY A 221 -6.43 -18.07 3.96
CA GLY A 221 -6.28 -18.68 5.29
C GLY A 221 -5.39 -17.85 6.23
N PHE A 222 -4.29 -17.30 5.72
CA PHE A 222 -3.40 -16.43 6.48
C PHE A 222 -4.11 -15.14 6.93
N VAL A 223 -4.87 -14.51 6.02
CA VAL A 223 -5.64 -13.28 6.31
C VAL A 223 -6.75 -13.54 7.34
N ARG A 224 -7.47 -14.68 7.23
CA ARG A 224 -8.48 -15.05 8.23
C ARG A 224 -7.87 -15.25 9.61
N LYS A 225 -6.73 -15.96 9.70
CA LYS A 225 -5.99 -16.12 10.97
C LYS A 225 -5.56 -14.79 11.58
N SER A 226 -5.11 -13.84 10.75
CA SER A 226 -4.81 -12.47 11.19
C SER A 226 -6.08 -11.76 11.72
N SER A 227 -7.20 -11.85 11.01
CA SER A 227 -8.48 -11.27 11.46
C SER A 227 -8.97 -11.86 12.77
N GLU A 228 -8.85 -13.18 12.95
CA GLU A 228 -9.19 -13.85 14.21
C GLU A 228 -8.28 -13.42 15.37
N ALA A 229 -6.98 -13.25 15.09
CA ALA A 229 -6.04 -12.72 16.07
C ALA A 229 -6.41 -11.29 16.50
N PHE A 230 -6.85 -10.46 15.55
CA PHE A 230 -7.37 -9.13 15.84
C PHE A 230 -8.62 -9.19 16.73
N SER A 231 -9.59 -10.05 16.43
CA SER A 231 -10.80 -10.19 17.25
C SER A 231 -10.50 -10.58 18.71
N ARG A 232 -9.41 -11.32 18.96
CA ARG A 232 -8.95 -11.70 20.31
C ARG A 232 -8.06 -10.65 20.99
N SER A 233 -7.61 -9.64 20.27
CA SER A 233 -6.62 -8.66 20.77
C SER A 233 -7.20 -7.62 21.73
N GLY A 234 -8.52 -7.42 21.73
CA GLY A 234 -9.19 -6.35 22.47
C GLY A 234 -9.05 -4.95 21.84
N TYR A 235 -8.50 -4.84 20.63
CA TYR A 235 -8.50 -3.58 19.88
C TYR A 235 -9.88 -3.29 19.29
N GLY A 236 -10.31 -2.02 19.39
CA GLY A 236 -11.67 -1.61 19.02
C GLY A 236 -11.89 -1.32 17.53
N GLY A 237 -10.83 -1.31 16.71
CA GLY A 237 -10.95 -1.06 15.28
C GLY A 237 -9.62 -0.79 14.58
N THR A 238 -9.71 -0.56 13.28
CA THR A 238 -8.58 -0.23 12.42
C THR A 238 -8.60 1.24 11.99
N PRO A 239 -7.44 1.88 11.79
CA PRO A 239 -6.12 1.32 12.05
C PRO A 239 -5.84 1.25 13.57
N THR A 240 -5.24 0.15 14.02
CA THR A 240 -4.57 0.13 15.34
C THR A 240 -3.07 0.16 15.08
N VAL A 241 -2.43 1.22 15.54
CA VAL A 241 -1.00 1.47 15.29
C VAL A 241 -0.25 1.50 16.61
N LEU A 242 0.77 0.64 16.73
CA LEU A 242 1.61 0.56 17.92
C LEU A 242 3.05 0.86 17.54
N LEU A 243 3.70 1.78 18.24
CA LEU A 243 5.15 1.97 18.16
C LEU A 243 5.80 1.32 19.37
N ASN A 244 6.61 0.29 19.14
CA ASN A 244 7.26 -0.49 20.20
C ASN A 244 6.26 -0.94 21.28
N GLY A 245 5.07 -1.42 20.84
CA GLY A 245 3.99 -1.89 21.71
C GLY A 245 3.09 -0.80 22.31
N LYS A 246 3.43 0.49 22.15
CA LYS A 246 2.60 1.61 22.65
C LYS A 246 1.60 2.06 21.60
N ASN A 247 0.31 2.03 21.95
CA ASN A 247 -0.76 2.41 21.04
C ASN A 247 -0.78 3.92 20.80
N LEU A 248 -0.55 4.33 19.54
CA LEU A 248 -0.45 5.73 19.14
C LEU A 248 -1.76 6.51 19.34
N ALA A 249 -2.92 5.85 19.29
CA ALA A 249 -4.21 6.50 19.56
C ALA A 249 -4.35 6.96 21.02
N LYS A 250 -3.62 6.33 21.95
CA LYS A 250 -3.56 6.72 23.37
C LYS A 250 -2.48 7.77 23.66
N GLU A 251 -1.60 8.01 22.70
CA GLU A 251 -0.54 9.00 22.81
C GLU A 251 -1.05 10.37 22.37
N LYS A 252 -0.53 11.45 22.99
CA LYS A 252 -0.80 12.83 22.58
C LYS A 252 -2.31 13.16 22.45
N ASN A 253 -3.15 12.58 23.29
CA ASN A 253 -4.62 12.72 23.24
C ASN A 253 -5.20 12.39 21.85
N GLY A 254 -4.64 11.40 21.15
CA GLY A 254 -5.07 11.00 19.81
C GLY A 254 -4.51 11.86 18.67
N HIS A 255 -3.70 12.89 18.96
CA HIS A 255 -3.13 13.80 17.96
C HIS A 255 -1.68 13.45 17.61
N PHE A 256 -1.40 12.17 17.38
CA PHE A 256 -0.08 11.74 16.95
C PHE A 256 0.16 12.12 15.49
N THR A 257 1.27 12.77 15.16
CA THR A 257 1.57 13.25 13.79
C THR A 257 2.75 12.50 13.15
N PRO A 258 2.93 12.59 11.82
CA PRO A 258 4.14 12.06 11.15
C PRO A 258 5.45 12.60 11.74
N LYS A 259 5.47 13.86 12.20
CA LYS A 259 6.63 14.46 12.86
C LYS A 259 6.89 13.82 14.23
N ASP A 260 5.83 13.48 14.96
CA ASP A 260 5.95 12.78 16.25
C ASP A 260 6.45 11.35 16.05
N LEU A 261 5.99 10.65 15.01
CA LEU A 261 6.49 9.31 14.65
C LEU A 261 8.01 9.35 14.44
N ARG A 262 8.48 10.24 13.56
CA ARG A 262 9.91 10.44 13.32
C ARG A 262 10.68 10.69 14.60
N LYS A 263 10.20 11.64 15.41
CA LYS A 263 10.86 12.00 16.67
C LYS A 263 10.97 10.79 17.61
N ALA A 264 9.89 10.02 17.75
CA ALA A 264 9.84 8.86 18.62
C ALA A 264 10.77 7.73 18.14
N VAL A 265 10.77 7.43 16.84
CA VAL A 265 11.63 6.40 16.24
C VAL A 265 13.11 6.77 16.35
N LEU A 266 13.48 8.01 16.02
CA LEU A 266 14.86 8.47 16.13
C LEU A 266 15.32 8.53 17.59
N ALA A 267 14.43 8.89 18.53
CA ALA A 267 14.74 8.85 19.95
C ALA A 267 15.00 7.41 20.44
N ALA A 268 14.18 6.44 20.02
CA ALA A 268 14.35 5.03 20.36
C ALA A 268 15.59 4.38 19.70
N SER A 269 16.09 5.00 18.63
CA SER A 269 17.30 4.59 17.90
C SER A 269 18.60 5.21 18.43
N LYS A 270 18.53 6.16 19.39
CA LYS A 270 19.74 6.80 19.93
C LYS A 270 20.67 5.76 20.57
N GLY A 271 21.93 5.74 20.14
CA GLY A 271 22.95 4.80 20.61
C GLY A 271 22.82 3.39 20.03
N LYS A 272 21.91 3.16 19.08
CA LYS A 272 21.75 1.88 18.36
C LYS A 272 22.14 2.06 16.91
N GLN A 273 22.74 1.02 16.32
CA GLN A 273 23.00 1.00 14.90
C GLN A 273 21.68 0.84 14.12
N PRO A 274 21.50 1.52 12.98
CA PRO A 274 20.39 1.22 12.09
C PRO A 274 20.47 -0.24 11.61
N GLY A 275 19.31 -0.87 11.45
CA GLY A 275 19.21 -2.21 10.92
C GLY A 275 19.67 -2.27 9.47
N LYS A 276 20.15 -3.45 9.05
CA LYS A 276 20.59 -3.65 7.66
C LYS A 276 19.38 -3.88 6.76
N VAL A 277 19.01 -2.86 5.99
CA VAL A 277 17.94 -3.00 4.98
C VAL A 277 18.36 -4.08 3.98
N PRO A 278 17.54 -5.14 3.79
CA PRO A 278 17.84 -6.14 2.78
C PRO A 278 17.90 -5.47 1.42
N THR A 279 19.08 -5.43 0.80
CA THR A 279 19.20 -5.05 -0.60
C THR A 279 18.43 -6.10 -1.39
N THR A 280 17.30 -5.72 -1.98
CA THR A 280 16.57 -6.58 -2.91
C THR A 280 17.49 -6.82 -4.11
N GLY A 281 18.23 -7.93 -4.04
CA GLY A 281 19.09 -8.37 -5.12
C GLY A 281 18.25 -8.51 -6.38
N THR A 282 18.69 -7.84 -7.44
CA THR A 282 18.37 -8.21 -8.81
C THR A 282 18.45 -9.73 -8.90
N SER A 283 17.29 -10.37 -9.12
CA SER A 283 17.21 -11.79 -9.41
C SER A 283 17.99 -12.03 -10.71
N THR A 284 19.27 -12.40 -10.58
CA THR A 284 20.01 -13.00 -11.69
C THR A 284 19.28 -14.29 -12.03
N ALA A 285 18.64 -14.29 -13.21
CA ALA A 285 18.04 -15.49 -13.78
C ALA A 285 19.07 -16.63 -13.78
N PRO A 286 18.67 -17.88 -13.51
CA PRO A 286 19.56 -19.01 -13.73
C PRO A 286 19.89 -19.06 -15.22
N SER A 287 21.16 -18.83 -15.55
CA SER A 287 21.72 -19.11 -16.86
C SER A 287 21.64 -20.61 -17.10
N THR A 288 20.60 -21.05 -17.79
CA THR A 288 20.53 -22.38 -18.38
C THR A 288 21.65 -22.52 -19.39
N THR A 289 22.69 -23.26 -19.01
CA THR A 289 23.69 -23.81 -19.94
C THR A 289 22.99 -24.84 -20.84
N PRO A 290 23.17 -24.80 -22.18
CA PRO A 290 22.64 -25.85 -23.03
C PRO A 290 23.44 -27.14 -22.79
N GLY A 291 22.76 -28.17 -22.28
CA GLY A 291 23.32 -29.51 -22.16
C GLY A 291 23.60 -30.10 -23.54
N THR A 292 24.85 -30.50 -23.73
CA THR A 292 25.38 -31.26 -24.88
C THR A 292 24.54 -32.51 -25.16
N ALA A 293 24.00 -32.60 -26.36
CA ALA A 293 23.41 -33.84 -26.89
C ALA A 293 24.53 -34.86 -27.18
N PRO A 294 24.35 -36.16 -26.87
CA PRO A 294 25.27 -37.18 -27.32
C PRO A 294 25.01 -37.51 -28.80
N SER A 295 26.10 -37.54 -29.56
CA SER A 295 26.18 -37.95 -30.95
C SER A 295 25.94 -39.46 -31.08
N THR A 296 24.91 -39.86 -31.82
CA THR A 296 24.84 -41.21 -32.40
C THR A 296 25.42 -41.17 -33.80
N GLY A 297 26.62 -41.75 -33.91
CA GLY A 297 27.33 -41.97 -35.16
C GLY A 297 26.64 -42.97 -36.08
N ALA A 298 26.86 -42.75 -37.37
CA ALA A 298 26.28 -43.43 -38.51
C ALA A 298 26.63 -44.92 -38.63
N SER A 299 25.80 -45.66 -39.39
CA SER A 299 26.33 -46.57 -40.40
C SER A 299 25.35 -46.74 -41.57
N HIS A 300 25.81 -46.25 -42.72
CA HIS A 300 25.32 -46.57 -44.05
C HIS A 300 25.28 -48.10 -44.29
N ARG A 301 24.23 -48.58 -44.95
CA ARG A 301 24.38 -49.60 -45.99
C ARG A 301 23.55 -49.22 -47.21
N THR A 302 24.27 -49.09 -48.31
CA THR A 302 23.84 -48.88 -49.68
C THR A 302 23.21 -50.15 -50.25
N GLY A 303 22.28 -49.96 -51.18
CA GLY A 303 21.57 -51.04 -51.87
C GLY A 303 22.41 -51.81 -52.88
N GLY A 304 21.82 -52.90 -53.36
CA GLY A 304 22.27 -53.70 -54.49
C GLY A 304 21.36 -54.92 -54.68
N SER A 305 20.49 -54.87 -55.71
CA SER A 305 19.98 -56.07 -56.40
C SER A 305 21.15 -56.80 -57.09
N PRO A 306 21.04 -58.10 -57.41
CA PRO A 306 20.44 -58.49 -58.70
C PRO A 306 19.65 -59.83 -58.74
N GLU A 307 18.78 -59.91 -59.75
CA GLU A 307 18.50 -61.02 -60.69
C GLU A 307 18.01 -62.43 -60.28
N ASP A 308 16.96 -62.84 -61.01
CA ASP A 308 16.63 -64.14 -61.62
C ASP A 308 16.62 -65.44 -60.79
N SER A 309 15.40 -65.94 -60.51
CA SER A 309 14.82 -67.18 -61.09
C SER A 309 13.38 -67.38 -60.61
#